data_AF-A0A2A6P4J8-F1
#
_entry.id   AF-A0A2A6P4J8-F1
#
_cell.length_a   1.000
_cell.length_b   1.000
_cell.length_c   1.000
_cell.angle_alpha   90.00
_cell.angle_beta   90.00
_cell.angle_gamma   90.00
#
_symmetry.space_group_name_H-M   'P 1'
#
loop_
_entity.id
_entity.type
_entity.pdbx_description
1 polymer ?
#
loop_
_entity_poly.entity_id
_entity_poly.type
_entity_poly.pdbx_seq_one_letter_code
_entity_poly.pdbx_strand_id
1 'polypeptide(L)'
;MNGFSVDGDRIGVQQTSSESYPAILVRTLRTELASAISNFSANKVPDLCSRLGLRDGDRDESFKSKFAYAERRLVERSAADLIPIAARLLEEVDSYSLSEAKSKLEEYGKPSVSELTRKRVLAIFDTKMLTTEHDRMDFLRRIWPLSEMPSIFSQTYDGRTLEDDLIQATVRNNDWEDREILERVGLLMCSQRQFFRFLEGVTSPLAQSAEAQAELVSAINDLIRHDGFRLTIARMMSGSPVYAVQAAAIGSPADTGISQALAAYDADTIHARWTQALDRRDTNPEGAITLARTLLEDVCKWIIVEAGEEYEEKDDLPQLYKRLAKILKLAPDDHTEVVFKQILGSCQSVVEALGSLRNKISDAHSRGPRRVRPAARHAQLAVNLSGAMATFLVDTWNARKSEQPASSIV
;
A
#
# COMPACT_ATOMS: atom_id res chain seq x y z
N MET A 1 46.54 -14.87 34.37
CA MET A 1 46.62 -15.67 33.12
C MET A 1 45.39 -16.57 33.10
N ASN A 2 44.25 -16.02 32.68
CA ASN A 2 43.75 -15.98 31.29
C ASN A 2 43.18 -17.34 30.87
N GLY A 3 41.85 -17.40 30.81
CA GLY A 3 41.07 -18.51 30.27
C GLY A 3 39.58 -18.21 30.33
N PHE A 4 39.15 -17.15 29.65
CA PHE A 4 37.74 -16.89 29.37
C PHE A 4 37.19 -18.01 28.48
N SER A 5 36.18 -18.75 28.98
CA SER A 5 35.33 -19.60 28.16
C SER A 5 34.07 -18.80 27.84
N VAL A 6 33.92 -18.42 26.57
CA VAL A 6 32.72 -17.76 26.07
C VAL A 6 31.86 -18.86 25.44
N ASP A 7 30.86 -19.31 26.18
CA ASP A 7 29.75 -20.07 25.60
C ASP A 7 28.92 -19.11 24.76
N GLY A 8 29.19 -19.13 23.45
CA GLY A 8 28.41 -18.43 22.44
C GLY A 8 27.06 -19.11 22.28
N ASP A 9 26.07 -18.54 22.94
CA ASP A 9 24.66 -18.86 22.78
C ASP A 9 24.29 -18.69 21.30
N ARG A 10 23.94 -19.80 20.65
CA ARG A 10 23.49 -19.82 19.25
C ARG A 10 22.10 -19.22 19.22
N ILE A 11 22.04 -17.90 19.05
CA ILE A 11 20.84 -17.20 18.59
C ILE A 11 20.48 -17.84 17.24
N GLY A 12 19.43 -18.66 17.26
CA GLY A 12 18.82 -19.21 16.06
C GLY A 12 18.39 -18.06 15.18
N VAL A 13 19.18 -17.79 14.15
CA VAL A 13 18.74 -17.02 13.00
C VAL A 13 17.51 -17.74 12.48
N GLN A 14 16.33 -17.16 12.73
CA GLN A 14 15.09 -17.56 12.08
C GLN A 14 15.41 -17.62 10.58
N GLN A 15 15.35 -18.84 10.02
CA GLN A 15 15.33 -19.04 8.60
C GLN A 15 14.23 -18.15 8.04
N THR A 16 14.64 -17.10 7.34
CA THR A 16 13.76 -16.36 6.43
C THR A 16 13.08 -17.40 5.56
N SER A 17 11.76 -17.49 5.66
CA SER A 17 10.90 -18.32 4.82
C SER A 17 11.40 -18.26 3.38
N SER A 18 11.71 -19.41 2.79
CA SER A 18 12.03 -19.49 1.36
C SER A 18 10.82 -18.97 0.58
N GLU A 19 10.88 -17.74 0.09
CA GLU A 19 9.83 -17.17 -0.75
C GLU A 19 9.71 -18.04 -2.01
N SER A 20 8.65 -18.85 -2.06
CA SER A 20 8.36 -19.68 -3.22
C SER A 20 7.64 -18.83 -4.26
N TYR A 21 8.37 -18.38 -5.29
CA TYR A 21 7.77 -17.65 -6.40
C TYR A 21 6.77 -18.51 -7.21
N PRO A 22 5.71 -17.91 -7.80
CA PRO A 22 4.77 -18.63 -8.65
C PRO A 22 5.45 -19.17 -9.92
N ALA A 23 5.25 -20.46 -10.18
CA ALA A 23 5.88 -21.16 -11.32
C ALA A 23 5.61 -20.47 -12.67
N ILE A 24 4.42 -19.88 -12.85
CA ILE A 24 4.06 -19.17 -14.09
C ILE A 24 4.92 -17.92 -14.30
N LEU A 25 5.16 -17.11 -13.27
CA LEU A 25 5.97 -15.90 -13.36
C LEU A 25 7.44 -16.23 -13.65
N VAL A 26 7.95 -17.26 -12.97
CA VAL A 26 9.31 -17.75 -13.19
C VAL A 26 9.48 -18.27 -14.61
N ARG A 27 8.53 -19.08 -15.11
CA ARG A 27 8.55 -19.57 -16.49
C ARG A 27 8.52 -18.44 -17.50
N THR A 28 7.61 -17.47 -17.32
CA THR A 28 7.52 -16.30 -18.21
C THR A 28 8.83 -15.53 -18.25
N LEU A 29 9.44 -15.21 -17.11
CA LEU A 29 10.72 -14.50 -17.09
C LEU A 29 11.85 -15.29 -17.78
N ARG A 30 11.91 -16.62 -17.59
CA ARG A 30 12.88 -17.46 -18.29
C ARG A 30 12.69 -17.41 -19.81
N THR A 31 11.45 -17.50 -20.28
CA THR A 31 11.12 -17.43 -21.72
C THR A 31 11.53 -16.08 -22.30
N GLU A 32 11.20 -14.97 -21.63
CA GLU A 32 11.54 -13.62 -22.12
C GLU A 32 13.05 -13.37 -22.10
N LEU A 33 13.77 -13.87 -21.08
CA LEU A 33 15.23 -13.84 -21.05
C LEU A 33 15.84 -14.62 -22.22
N ALA A 34 15.36 -15.84 -22.46
CA ALA A 34 15.85 -16.66 -23.57
C ALA A 34 15.55 -16.02 -24.93
N SER A 35 14.37 -15.44 -25.09
CA SER A 35 13.95 -14.69 -26.28
C SER A 35 14.88 -13.50 -26.53
N ALA A 36 15.08 -12.64 -25.52
CA ALA A 36 15.95 -11.47 -25.62
C ALA A 36 17.42 -11.85 -25.92
N ILE A 37 17.97 -12.88 -25.27
CA ILE A 37 19.31 -13.41 -25.60
C ILE A 37 19.35 -13.92 -27.05
N SER A 38 18.27 -14.55 -27.52
CA SER A 38 18.21 -15.11 -28.86
C SER A 38 18.20 -14.05 -29.97
N ASN A 39 17.96 -12.77 -29.66
CA ASN A 39 18.06 -11.67 -30.63
C ASN A 39 19.52 -11.36 -31.02
N PHE A 40 20.51 -11.79 -30.23
CA PHE A 40 21.91 -11.61 -30.54
C PHE A 40 22.40 -12.58 -31.64
N SER A 41 23.55 -12.27 -32.26
CA SER A 41 24.22 -13.19 -33.18
C SER A 41 24.66 -14.47 -32.46
N ALA A 42 24.53 -15.63 -33.10
CA ALA A 42 24.90 -16.94 -32.51
C ALA A 42 26.37 -16.97 -32.02
N ASN A 43 27.26 -16.22 -32.68
CA ASN A 43 28.65 -16.05 -32.27
C ASN A 43 28.83 -15.35 -30.92
N LYS A 44 27.93 -14.42 -30.58
CA LYS A 44 28.01 -13.57 -29.39
C LYS A 44 27.21 -14.13 -28.21
N VAL A 45 26.27 -15.03 -28.46
CA VAL A 45 25.38 -15.59 -27.42
C VAL A 45 26.18 -16.28 -26.29
N PRO A 46 27.21 -17.11 -26.55
CA PRO A 46 28.00 -17.70 -25.47
C PRO A 46 28.68 -16.66 -24.56
N ASP A 47 29.35 -15.67 -25.16
CA ASP A 47 30.06 -14.61 -24.42
C ASP A 47 29.07 -13.74 -23.62
N LEU A 48 27.90 -13.43 -24.20
CA LEU A 48 26.80 -12.75 -23.50
C LEU A 48 26.32 -13.56 -22.29
N CYS A 49 26.06 -14.86 -22.46
CA CYS A 49 25.63 -15.72 -21.35
C CYS A 49 26.66 -15.75 -20.23
N SER A 50 27.95 -15.83 -20.56
CA SER A 50 29.06 -15.80 -19.60
C SER A 50 29.09 -14.48 -18.81
N ARG A 51 28.94 -13.32 -19.48
CA ARG A 51 28.82 -12.00 -18.83
C ARG A 51 27.59 -11.88 -17.94
N LEU A 52 26.48 -12.51 -18.31
CA LEU A 52 25.26 -12.57 -17.50
C LEU A 52 25.40 -13.52 -16.29
N GLY A 53 26.54 -14.20 -16.14
CA GLY A 53 26.80 -15.17 -15.08
C GLY A 53 26.12 -16.51 -15.32
N LEU A 54 25.75 -16.85 -16.55
CA LEU A 54 25.28 -18.17 -16.95
C LEU A 54 26.46 -19.07 -17.29
N ARG A 55 26.29 -20.38 -17.16
CA ARG A 55 27.35 -21.34 -17.52
C ARG A 55 27.75 -21.20 -18.99
N ASP A 56 29.03 -21.42 -19.27
CA ASP A 56 29.52 -21.56 -20.63
C ASP A 56 28.92 -22.82 -21.28
N GLY A 57 28.93 -22.88 -22.60
CA GLY A 57 28.99 -24.16 -23.27
C GLY A 57 29.32 -24.02 -24.73
N ASP A 58 29.01 -25.05 -25.50
CA ASP A 58 29.58 -25.22 -26.82
C ASP A 58 28.99 -24.22 -27.84
N ARG A 59 29.85 -23.64 -28.67
CA ARG A 59 29.44 -22.73 -29.75
C ARG A 59 28.51 -23.45 -30.71
N ASP A 60 28.73 -24.74 -30.98
CA ASP A 60 27.88 -25.51 -31.88
C ASP A 60 26.41 -25.61 -31.40
N GLU A 61 26.16 -25.48 -30.09
CA GLU A 61 24.80 -25.42 -29.54
C GLU A 61 24.09 -24.10 -29.88
N SER A 62 24.79 -22.97 -29.81
CA SER A 62 24.18 -21.65 -30.07
C SER A 62 23.84 -21.48 -31.56
N PHE A 63 24.61 -22.11 -32.46
CA PHE A 63 24.32 -22.16 -33.89
C PHE A 63 23.11 -23.03 -34.24
N LYS A 64 22.82 -24.09 -33.46
CA LYS A 64 21.61 -24.91 -33.64
C LYS A 64 20.34 -24.16 -33.21
N SER A 65 20.37 -23.55 -32.02
CA SER A 65 19.28 -22.71 -31.55
C SER A 65 19.75 -21.81 -30.41
N LYS A 66 19.78 -20.50 -30.66
CA LYS A 66 20.12 -19.47 -29.67
C LYS A 66 19.17 -19.47 -28.48
N PHE A 67 17.87 -19.67 -28.75
CA PHE A 67 16.84 -19.73 -27.72
C PHE A 67 17.05 -20.97 -26.82
N ALA A 68 17.18 -22.16 -27.39
CA ALA A 68 17.37 -23.39 -26.62
C ALA A 68 18.69 -23.38 -25.84
N TYR A 69 19.74 -22.77 -26.40
CA TYR A 69 21.01 -22.52 -25.72
C TYR A 69 20.81 -21.69 -24.44
N ALA A 70 20.09 -20.57 -24.54
CA ALA A 70 19.81 -19.69 -23.40
C ALA A 70 18.88 -20.35 -22.39
N GLU A 71 17.77 -20.94 -22.84
CA GLU A 71 16.75 -21.59 -21.99
C GLU A 71 17.38 -22.68 -21.10
N ARG A 72 18.20 -23.57 -21.67
CA ARG A 72 18.85 -24.65 -20.92
C ARG A 72 19.75 -24.15 -19.79
N ARG A 73 20.28 -22.94 -19.89
CA ARG A 73 21.15 -22.31 -18.86
C ARG A 73 20.32 -21.57 -17.82
N LEU A 74 19.20 -21.00 -18.24
CA LEU A 74 18.26 -20.28 -17.36
C LEU A 74 17.43 -21.23 -16.49
N VAL A 75 17.16 -22.45 -16.95
CA VAL A 75 16.47 -23.49 -16.17
C VAL A 75 17.26 -23.87 -14.90
N GLU A 76 18.59 -23.77 -14.95
CA GLU A 76 19.47 -24.12 -13.82
C GLU A 76 19.54 -23.03 -12.74
N ARG A 77 19.00 -21.85 -13.02
CA ARG A 77 19.00 -20.71 -12.11
C ARG A 77 17.75 -20.72 -11.24
N SER A 78 17.92 -20.36 -9.96
CA SER A 78 16.80 -20.17 -9.05
C SER A 78 15.95 -18.97 -9.49
N ALA A 79 14.71 -18.90 -9.04
CA ALA A 79 13.83 -17.77 -9.35
C ALA A 79 14.41 -16.43 -8.87
N ALA A 80 15.05 -16.42 -7.70
CA ALA A 80 15.71 -15.22 -7.14
C ALA A 80 16.88 -14.74 -8.01
N ASP A 81 17.63 -15.66 -8.64
CA ASP A 81 18.77 -15.32 -9.49
C ASP A 81 18.36 -14.75 -10.86
N LEU A 82 17.13 -15.00 -11.33
CA LEU A 82 16.68 -14.54 -12.65
C LEU A 82 16.50 -13.02 -12.71
N ILE A 83 16.09 -12.38 -11.60
CA ILE A 83 15.87 -10.93 -11.53
C ILE A 83 17.16 -10.14 -11.82
N PRO A 84 18.30 -10.39 -11.12
CA PRO A 84 19.55 -9.68 -11.41
C PRO A 84 20.12 -10.01 -12.78
N ILE A 85 19.87 -11.22 -13.32
CA ILE A 85 20.25 -11.56 -14.71
C ILE A 85 19.47 -10.72 -15.71
N ALA A 86 18.15 -10.60 -15.53
CA ALA A 86 17.30 -9.77 -16.38
C ALA A 86 17.66 -8.28 -16.28
N ALA A 87 17.98 -7.78 -15.08
CA ALA A 87 18.44 -6.41 -14.89
C ALA A 87 19.68 -6.10 -15.73
N ARG A 88 20.71 -6.97 -15.66
CA ARG A 88 21.94 -6.81 -16.46
C ARG A 88 21.69 -6.86 -17.97
N LEU A 89 20.81 -7.76 -18.42
CA LEU A 89 20.50 -7.83 -19.85
C LEU A 89 19.79 -6.55 -20.34
N LEU A 90 18.86 -6.01 -19.54
CA LEU A 90 18.14 -4.76 -19.84
C LEU A 90 19.04 -3.51 -19.82
N GLU A 91 20.29 -3.59 -19.38
CA GLU A 91 21.28 -2.51 -19.57
C GLU A 91 21.82 -2.47 -21.02
N GLU A 92 21.72 -3.58 -21.75
CA GLU A 92 22.22 -3.72 -23.13
C GLU A 92 21.10 -3.76 -24.19
N VAL A 93 19.85 -4.05 -23.78
CA VAL A 93 18.71 -4.18 -24.71
C VAL A 93 17.48 -3.46 -24.20
N ASP A 94 16.77 -2.84 -25.13
CA ASP A 94 15.41 -2.37 -24.91
C ASP A 94 14.45 -3.53 -25.22
N SER A 95 13.82 -4.08 -24.18
CA SER A 95 12.82 -5.14 -24.31
C SER A 95 11.70 -4.95 -23.30
N TYR A 96 10.54 -4.51 -23.79
CA TYR A 96 9.36 -4.32 -22.97
C TYR A 96 8.89 -5.60 -22.28
N SER A 97 8.80 -6.71 -23.03
CA SER A 97 8.30 -7.98 -22.50
C SER A 97 9.20 -8.53 -21.39
N LEU A 98 10.52 -8.42 -21.54
CA LEU A 98 11.50 -8.78 -20.52
C LEU A 98 11.38 -7.88 -19.28
N SER A 99 11.29 -6.56 -19.48
CA SER A 99 11.10 -5.60 -18.40
C SER A 99 9.81 -5.86 -17.62
N GLU A 100 8.71 -6.16 -18.31
CA GLU A 100 7.42 -6.50 -17.68
C GLU A 100 7.49 -7.81 -16.91
N ALA A 101 8.08 -8.87 -17.49
CA ALA A 101 8.22 -10.15 -16.81
C ALA A 101 9.11 -10.04 -15.56
N LYS A 102 10.21 -9.28 -15.64
CA LYS A 102 11.09 -8.98 -14.50
C LYS A 102 10.31 -8.25 -13.41
N SER A 103 9.62 -7.17 -13.78
CA SER A 103 8.87 -6.33 -12.83
C SER A 103 7.81 -7.15 -12.10
N LYS A 104 7.03 -7.97 -12.82
CA LYS A 104 6.00 -8.83 -12.19
C LYS A 104 6.56 -9.83 -11.20
N LEU A 105 7.73 -10.42 -11.46
CA LEU A 105 8.38 -11.34 -10.52
C LEU A 105 8.96 -10.59 -9.31
N GLU A 106 9.56 -9.43 -9.53
CA GLU A 106 10.15 -8.57 -8.48
C GLU A 106 9.10 -7.94 -7.57
N GLU A 107 7.90 -7.67 -8.09
CA GLU A 107 6.77 -7.11 -7.37
C GLU A 107 5.96 -8.18 -6.61
N TYR A 108 6.23 -9.48 -6.84
CA TYR A 108 5.52 -10.55 -6.17
C TYR A 108 5.68 -10.49 -4.64
N GLY A 109 4.58 -10.65 -3.91
CA GLY A 109 4.56 -10.58 -2.44
C GLY A 109 4.62 -9.16 -1.87
N LYS A 110 4.80 -8.12 -2.69
CA LYS A 110 4.78 -6.71 -2.26
C LYS A 110 3.35 -6.14 -2.31
N PRO A 111 3.05 -5.08 -1.54
CA PRO A 111 1.80 -4.34 -1.70
C PRO A 111 1.61 -3.88 -3.14
N SER A 112 0.40 -4.07 -3.67
CA SER A 112 0.07 -3.80 -5.07
C SER A 112 -1.35 -3.27 -5.21
N VAL A 113 -1.62 -2.48 -6.26
CA VAL A 113 -2.99 -2.06 -6.59
C VAL A 113 -3.76 -3.28 -7.09
N SER A 114 -4.86 -3.59 -6.42
CA SER A 114 -5.68 -4.77 -6.66
C SER A 114 -6.35 -4.74 -8.04
N GLU A 115 -6.70 -5.91 -8.56
CA GLU A 115 -7.42 -6.02 -9.84
C GLU A 115 -8.73 -5.23 -9.83
N LEU A 116 -9.45 -5.24 -8.70
CA LEU A 116 -10.68 -4.47 -8.53
C LEU A 116 -10.44 -2.96 -8.64
N THR A 117 -9.40 -2.45 -7.99
CA THR A 117 -9.02 -1.03 -8.08
C THR A 117 -8.58 -0.68 -9.50
N ARG A 118 -7.80 -1.53 -10.19
CA ARG A 118 -7.41 -1.33 -11.59
C ARG A 118 -8.63 -1.23 -12.51
N LYS A 119 -9.62 -2.10 -12.34
CA LYS A 119 -10.90 -2.05 -13.08
C LYS A 119 -11.68 -0.77 -12.81
N ARG A 120 -11.70 -0.29 -11.56
CA ARG A 120 -12.35 0.97 -11.20
C ARG A 120 -11.63 2.19 -11.76
N VAL A 121 -10.29 2.18 -11.77
CA VAL A 121 -9.49 3.22 -12.42
C VAL A 121 -9.77 3.25 -13.92
N LEU A 122 -9.81 2.09 -14.57
CA LEU A 122 -10.17 2.00 -15.99
C LEU A 122 -11.56 2.61 -16.27
N ALA A 123 -12.55 2.34 -15.41
CA ALA A 123 -13.91 2.88 -15.55
C ALA A 123 -14.01 4.41 -15.41
N ILE A 124 -13.00 5.10 -14.86
CA ILE A 124 -12.98 6.57 -14.88
C ILE A 124 -13.02 7.09 -16.33
N PHE A 125 -12.38 6.37 -17.24
CA PHE A 125 -12.28 6.72 -18.66
C PHE A 125 -13.51 6.34 -19.50
N ASP A 126 -14.58 5.84 -18.86
CA ASP A 126 -15.91 5.77 -19.49
C ASP A 126 -16.52 7.17 -19.64
N THR A 127 -16.09 8.12 -18.80
CA THR A 127 -16.68 9.48 -18.73
C THR A 127 -15.66 10.59 -18.83
N LYS A 128 -14.40 10.34 -18.49
CA LYS A 128 -13.31 11.31 -18.59
C LYS A 128 -12.44 11.00 -19.81
N MET A 129 -11.97 12.06 -20.47
CA MET A 129 -11.01 11.94 -21.57
C MET A 129 -9.66 11.43 -21.08
N LEU A 130 -9.01 10.60 -21.89
CA LEU A 130 -7.66 10.11 -21.60
C LEU A 130 -6.62 11.25 -21.57
N THR A 131 -6.74 12.21 -22.48
CA THR A 131 -5.91 13.42 -22.54
C THR A 131 -6.74 14.61 -22.99
N THR A 132 -6.48 15.80 -22.43
CA THR A 132 -7.11 17.05 -22.88
C THR A 132 -6.14 17.98 -23.63
N GLU A 133 -4.85 17.91 -23.32
CA GLU A 133 -3.81 18.81 -23.87
C GLU A 133 -2.84 18.10 -24.83
N HIS A 134 -2.94 16.77 -24.95
CA HIS A 134 -2.00 15.96 -25.73
C HIS A 134 -2.71 15.08 -26.74
N ASP A 135 -2.05 14.84 -27.87
CA ASP A 135 -2.48 13.79 -28.78
C ASP A 135 -2.49 12.45 -28.05
N ARG A 136 -3.58 11.70 -28.25
CA ARG A 136 -3.82 10.43 -27.56
C ARG A 136 -2.77 9.38 -27.90
N MET A 137 -2.35 9.31 -29.16
CA MET A 137 -1.35 8.34 -29.60
C MET A 137 0.04 8.70 -29.06
N ASP A 138 0.40 9.97 -29.07
CA ASP A 138 1.67 10.42 -28.48
C ASP A 138 1.73 10.19 -26.98
N PHE A 139 0.60 10.33 -26.28
CA PHE A 139 0.50 9.95 -24.87
C PHE A 139 0.76 8.46 -24.68
N LEU A 140 0.07 7.60 -25.43
CA LEU A 140 0.23 6.15 -25.31
C LEU A 140 1.66 5.70 -25.63
N ARG A 141 2.32 6.27 -26.65
CA ARG A 141 3.74 6.01 -26.99
C ARG A 141 4.70 6.34 -25.85
N ARG A 142 4.39 7.36 -25.03
CA ARG A 142 5.21 7.73 -23.88
C ARG A 142 5.09 6.73 -22.73
N ILE A 143 3.97 6.02 -22.64
CA ILE A 143 3.72 5.05 -21.56
C ILE A 143 4.12 3.65 -22.00
N TRP A 144 3.77 3.25 -23.21
CA TRP A 144 4.00 1.92 -23.79
C TRP A 144 4.81 1.99 -25.10
N PRO A 145 5.75 1.06 -25.33
CA PRO A 145 6.44 0.93 -26.61
C PRO A 145 5.55 0.19 -27.61
N LEU A 146 4.54 0.89 -28.13
CA LEU A 146 3.47 0.29 -28.94
C LEU A 146 3.97 -0.43 -30.20
N SER A 147 5.07 0.03 -30.79
CA SER A 147 5.72 -0.56 -31.97
C SER A 147 6.42 -1.88 -31.69
N GLU A 148 6.72 -2.18 -30.42
CA GLU A 148 7.32 -3.45 -29.99
C GLU A 148 6.29 -4.42 -29.43
N MET A 149 5.08 -3.93 -29.15
CA MET A 149 4.00 -4.74 -28.62
C MET A 149 3.33 -5.53 -29.73
N PRO A 150 3.02 -6.82 -29.50
CA PRO A 150 2.37 -7.65 -30.52
C PRO A 150 0.97 -7.13 -30.82
N SER A 151 0.58 -7.19 -32.10
CA SER A 151 -0.79 -6.93 -32.52
C SER A 151 -1.79 -7.86 -31.81
N ILE A 152 -2.99 -7.34 -31.53
CA ILE A 152 -4.11 -8.17 -31.04
C ILE A 152 -4.59 -9.16 -32.11
N PHE A 153 -4.19 -8.95 -33.36
CA PHE A 153 -4.46 -9.82 -34.51
C PHE A 153 -3.20 -10.57 -34.97
N SER A 154 -2.19 -10.72 -34.12
CA SER A 154 -0.94 -11.43 -34.44
C SER A 154 -1.12 -12.89 -34.88
N GLN A 155 -2.25 -13.52 -34.54
CA GLN A 155 -2.61 -14.86 -35.06
C GLN A 155 -3.03 -14.84 -36.54
N THR A 156 -3.50 -13.68 -37.03
CA THR A 156 -4.05 -13.50 -38.38
C THR A 156 -3.08 -12.76 -39.29
N TYR A 157 -2.36 -11.78 -38.77
CA TYR A 157 -1.44 -10.93 -39.51
C TYR A 157 -0.04 -11.00 -38.88
N ASP A 158 0.91 -11.54 -39.64
CA ASP A 158 2.31 -11.59 -39.23
C ASP A 158 2.97 -10.20 -39.38
N GLY A 159 3.92 -9.89 -38.50
CA GLY A 159 4.68 -8.64 -38.49
C GLY A 159 3.92 -7.36 -38.11
N ARG A 160 2.64 -7.45 -37.73
CA ARG A 160 1.84 -6.30 -37.29
C ARG A 160 2.03 -6.02 -35.79
N THR A 161 2.11 -4.74 -35.45
CA THR A 161 2.29 -4.26 -34.07
C THR A 161 0.98 -3.77 -33.45
N LEU A 162 0.96 -3.59 -32.13
CA LEU A 162 -0.18 -2.96 -31.45
C LEU A 162 -0.34 -1.50 -31.90
N GLU A 163 0.75 -0.81 -32.23
CA GLU A 163 0.68 0.53 -32.80
C GLU A 163 -0.13 0.56 -34.10
N ASP A 164 0.09 -0.40 -35.01
CA ASP A 164 -0.64 -0.49 -36.27
C ASP A 164 -2.15 -0.76 -36.05
N ASP A 165 -2.50 -1.50 -35.00
CA ASP A 165 -3.89 -1.74 -34.62
C ASP A 165 -4.54 -0.47 -34.09
N LEU A 166 -3.84 0.24 -33.21
CA LEU A 166 -4.32 1.49 -32.62
C LEU A 166 -4.47 2.59 -33.66
N ILE A 167 -3.51 2.74 -34.58
CA ILE A 167 -3.62 3.71 -35.68
C ILE A 167 -4.83 3.37 -36.57
N GLN A 168 -5.04 2.09 -36.90
CA GLN A 168 -6.20 1.69 -37.68
C GLN A 168 -7.51 2.01 -36.94
N ALA A 169 -7.61 1.67 -35.65
CA ALA A 169 -8.82 1.85 -34.88
C ALA A 169 -9.12 3.33 -34.58
N THR A 170 -8.10 4.13 -34.26
CA THR A 170 -8.28 5.50 -33.76
C THR A 170 -8.20 6.57 -34.85
N VAL A 171 -7.37 6.39 -35.88
CA VAL A 171 -7.16 7.42 -36.91
C VAL A 171 -7.96 7.10 -38.18
N ARG A 172 -8.00 5.82 -38.58
CA ARG A 172 -8.63 5.43 -39.86
C ARG A 172 -10.13 5.17 -39.72
N ASN A 173 -10.54 4.51 -38.64
CA ASN A 173 -11.94 4.15 -38.44
C ASN A 173 -12.65 5.00 -37.36
N ASN A 174 -11.91 5.44 -36.34
CA ASN A 174 -12.43 6.09 -35.14
C ASN A 174 -13.46 5.23 -34.38
N ASP A 175 -13.15 3.94 -34.23
CA ASP A 175 -14.08 2.92 -33.71
C ASP A 175 -13.88 2.61 -32.22
N TRP A 176 -12.73 2.96 -31.63
CA TRP A 176 -12.39 2.54 -30.26
C TRP A 176 -12.46 3.68 -29.24
N GLU A 177 -13.13 3.39 -28.13
CA GLU A 177 -13.21 4.27 -26.96
C GLU A 177 -11.93 4.19 -26.11
N ASP A 178 -11.68 5.21 -25.28
CA ASP A 178 -10.47 5.28 -24.44
C ASP A 178 -10.33 4.07 -23.51
N ARG A 179 -11.44 3.58 -22.96
CA ARG A 179 -11.46 2.35 -22.19
C ARG A 179 -10.96 1.14 -22.99
N GLU A 180 -11.47 0.93 -24.19
CA GLU A 180 -11.10 -0.21 -25.03
C GLU A 180 -9.61 -0.15 -25.36
N ILE A 181 -9.10 1.03 -25.70
CA ILE A 181 -7.68 1.27 -25.95
C ILE A 181 -6.84 0.86 -24.72
N LEU A 182 -7.23 1.31 -23.53
CA LEU A 182 -6.54 0.98 -22.28
C LEU A 182 -6.57 -0.52 -21.96
N GLU A 183 -7.67 -1.21 -22.28
CA GLU A 183 -7.75 -2.67 -22.18
C GLU A 183 -6.78 -3.35 -23.16
N ARG A 184 -6.68 -2.88 -24.42
CA ARG A 184 -5.80 -3.47 -25.45
C ARG A 184 -4.30 -3.26 -25.17
N VAL A 185 -3.91 -2.11 -24.62
CA VAL A 185 -2.52 -1.89 -24.16
C VAL A 185 -2.20 -2.68 -22.88
N GLY A 186 -3.19 -3.38 -22.32
CA GLY A 186 -3.00 -4.30 -21.21
C GLY A 186 -2.96 -3.64 -19.84
N LEU A 187 -3.62 -2.49 -19.64
CA LEU A 187 -3.60 -1.74 -18.38
C LEU A 187 -3.99 -2.61 -17.16
N LEU A 188 -4.93 -3.53 -17.33
CA LEU A 188 -5.38 -4.41 -16.23
C LEU A 188 -4.33 -5.47 -15.85
N MET A 189 -3.47 -5.86 -16.79
CA MET A 189 -2.56 -7.01 -16.67
C MET A 189 -1.08 -6.62 -16.63
N CYS A 190 -0.74 -5.35 -16.82
CA CYS A 190 0.63 -4.85 -16.76
C CYS A 190 1.20 -4.91 -15.34
N SER A 191 2.53 -4.83 -15.20
CA SER A 191 3.18 -4.79 -13.89
C SER A 191 2.71 -3.58 -13.07
N GLN A 192 2.94 -3.60 -11.75
CA GLN A 192 2.68 -2.47 -10.86
C GLN A 192 3.46 -1.22 -11.31
N ARG A 193 4.74 -1.37 -11.66
CA ARG A 193 5.57 -0.31 -12.26
C ARG A 193 4.93 0.31 -13.50
N GLN A 194 4.45 -0.50 -14.43
CA GLN A 194 3.83 0.01 -15.66
C GLN A 194 2.47 0.67 -15.40
N PHE A 195 1.68 0.13 -14.46
CA PHE A 195 0.44 0.75 -14.01
C PHE A 195 0.68 2.13 -13.37
N PHE A 196 1.71 2.26 -12.52
CA PHE A 196 2.10 3.56 -11.95
C PHE A 196 2.59 4.54 -13.01
N ARG A 197 3.42 4.09 -13.95
CA ARG A 197 3.82 4.93 -15.09
C ARG A 197 2.60 5.49 -15.83
N PHE A 198 1.55 4.68 -16.02
CA PHE A 198 0.29 5.16 -16.58
C PHE A 198 -0.40 6.20 -15.70
N LEU A 199 -0.58 5.96 -14.40
CA LEU A 199 -1.24 6.91 -13.49
C LEU A 199 -0.52 8.26 -13.44
N GLU A 200 0.80 8.24 -13.37
CA GLU A 200 1.65 9.44 -13.37
C GLU A 200 1.60 10.15 -14.72
N GLY A 201 1.60 9.38 -15.81
CA GLY A 201 1.49 9.89 -17.16
C GLY A 201 0.15 10.57 -17.41
N VAL A 202 -0.96 9.90 -17.10
CA VAL A 202 -2.32 10.38 -17.39
C VAL A 202 -2.71 11.57 -16.53
N THR A 203 -2.04 11.75 -15.37
CA THR A 203 -2.17 12.93 -14.51
C THR A 203 -1.04 13.95 -14.72
N SER A 204 -0.22 13.78 -15.75
CA SER A 204 0.82 14.76 -16.09
C SER A 204 0.20 16.06 -16.57
N PRO A 205 0.79 17.23 -16.23
CA PRO A 205 0.32 18.51 -16.76
C PRO A 205 0.64 18.70 -18.25
N LEU A 206 1.36 17.75 -18.88
CA LEU A 206 1.47 17.67 -20.34
C LEU A 206 0.31 16.90 -20.99
N ALA A 207 -0.41 16.09 -20.21
CA ALA A 207 -1.54 15.28 -20.68
C ALA A 207 -2.88 15.96 -20.40
N GLN A 208 -2.97 16.72 -19.30
CA GLN A 208 -4.21 17.28 -18.77
C GLN A 208 -4.12 18.79 -18.56
N SER A 209 -5.26 19.47 -18.75
CA SER A 209 -5.47 20.83 -18.28
C SER A 209 -5.47 20.86 -16.75
N ALA A 210 -5.21 22.01 -16.14
CA ALA A 210 -5.08 22.09 -14.68
C ALA A 210 -6.34 21.62 -13.92
N GLU A 211 -7.53 21.94 -14.45
CA GLU A 211 -8.81 21.53 -13.86
C GLU A 211 -9.02 20.00 -13.99
N ALA A 212 -8.87 19.47 -15.21
CA ALA A 212 -9.00 18.03 -15.47
C ALA A 212 -7.99 17.21 -14.67
N GLN A 213 -6.75 17.72 -14.55
CA GLN A 213 -5.69 17.11 -13.76
C GLN A 213 -6.09 16.99 -12.28
N ALA A 214 -6.58 18.08 -11.67
CA ALA A 214 -6.92 18.08 -10.25
C ALA A 214 -8.08 17.12 -9.95
N GLU A 215 -9.11 17.11 -10.80
CA GLU A 215 -10.22 16.19 -10.65
C GLU A 215 -9.81 14.73 -10.85
N LEU A 216 -8.98 14.45 -11.86
CA LEU A 216 -8.52 13.09 -12.16
C LEU A 216 -7.64 12.54 -11.04
N VAL A 217 -6.73 13.36 -10.50
CA VAL A 217 -5.91 13.01 -9.32
C VAL A 217 -6.80 12.70 -8.12
N SER A 218 -7.83 13.51 -7.85
CA SER A 218 -8.77 13.25 -6.77
C SER A 218 -9.49 11.91 -6.95
N ALA A 219 -10.05 11.67 -8.13
CA ALA A 219 -10.79 10.45 -8.44
C ALA A 219 -9.91 9.19 -8.35
N ILE A 220 -8.68 9.24 -8.87
CA ILE A 220 -7.72 8.14 -8.77
C ILE A 220 -7.35 7.90 -7.30
N ASN A 221 -7.04 8.95 -6.54
CA ASN A 221 -6.68 8.83 -5.12
C ASN A 221 -7.79 8.23 -4.26
N ASP A 222 -9.05 8.54 -4.54
CA ASP A 222 -10.18 7.93 -3.84
C ASP A 222 -10.25 6.41 -4.04
N LEU A 223 -9.72 5.91 -5.16
CA LEU A 223 -9.65 4.48 -5.45
C LEU A 223 -8.38 3.83 -4.88
N ILE A 224 -7.19 4.36 -5.21
CA ILE A 224 -5.91 3.70 -4.91
C ILE A 224 -5.50 3.80 -3.43
N ARG A 225 -6.09 4.73 -2.65
CA ARG A 225 -5.80 4.85 -1.21
C ARG A 225 -6.10 3.58 -0.42
N HIS A 226 -7.11 2.82 -0.85
CA HIS A 226 -7.53 1.59 -0.18
C HIS A 226 -6.51 0.46 -0.38
N ASP A 227 -5.68 0.57 -1.42
CA ASP A 227 -4.58 -0.35 -1.69
C ASP A 227 -3.23 0.17 -1.15
N GLY A 228 -3.24 1.27 -0.36
CA GLY A 228 -2.04 1.83 0.26
C GLY A 228 -1.18 2.70 -0.65
N PHE A 229 -1.78 3.31 -1.68
CA PHE A 229 -1.08 4.20 -2.61
C PHE A 229 -1.76 5.55 -2.74
N ARG A 230 -1.00 6.61 -3.04
CA ARG A 230 -1.52 7.93 -3.41
C ARG A 230 -0.64 8.61 -4.44
N LEU A 231 -1.26 9.36 -5.34
CA LEU A 231 -0.60 10.38 -6.16
C LEU A 231 -0.30 11.60 -5.29
N THR A 232 0.98 11.94 -5.19
CA THR A 232 1.48 13.10 -4.44
C THR A 232 2.31 13.98 -5.37
N ILE A 233 2.37 15.29 -5.09
CA ILE A 233 3.17 16.21 -5.90
C ILE A 233 4.65 15.88 -5.69
N ALA A 234 5.28 15.31 -6.71
CA ALA A 234 6.70 14.98 -6.68
C ALA A 234 7.57 16.20 -6.98
N ARG A 235 7.10 17.06 -7.89
CA ARG A 235 7.76 18.30 -8.29
C ARG A 235 6.79 19.25 -8.97
N MET A 236 7.26 20.47 -9.23
CA MET A 236 6.57 21.43 -10.09
C MET A 236 7.25 21.49 -11.46
N MET A 237 6.47 21.69 -12.52
CA MET A 237 6.92 21.89 -13.89
C MET A 237 6.26 23.15 -14.44
N SER A 238 7.03 24.23 -14.54
CA SER A 238 6.55 25.54 -15.01
C SER A 238 5.31 26.04 -14.26
N GLY A 239 5.22 25.79 -12.95
CA GLY A 239 4.07 26.16 -12.12
C GLY A 239 2.95 25.12 -12.05
N SER A 240 2.99 24.05 -12.86
CA SER A 240 2.02 22.96 -12.82
C SER A 240 2.55 21.76 -12.01
N PRO A 241 1.70 21.08 -11.23
CA PRO A 241 2.14 19.94 -10.42
C PRO A 241 2.43 18.71 -11.29
N VAL A 242 3.49 17.99 -10.95
CA VAL A 242 3.79 16.65 -11.49
C VAL A 242 3.64 15.65 -10.36
N TYR A 243 2.73 14.69 -10.54
CA TYR A 243 2.42 13.70 -9.53
C TYR A 243 3.29 12.44 -9.70
N ALA A 244 3.65 11.83 -8.58
CA ALA A 244 4.19 10.47 -8.53
C ALA A 244 3.35 9.61 -7.60
N VAL A 245 3.24 8.32 -7.90
CA VAL A 245 2.60 7.37 -6.99
C VAL A 245 3.56 7.06 -5.86
N GLN A 246 3.11 7.24 -4.63
CA GLN A 246 3.85 6.86 -3.44
C GLN A 246 3.04 5.85 -2.64
N ALA A 247 3.76 4.94 -1.98
CA ALA A 247 3.18 4.17 -0.89
C ALA A 247 2.70 5.15 0.17
N ALA A 248 1.40 5.18 0.40
CA ALA A 248 0.80 5.91 1.48
C ALA A 248 0.53 4.90 2.59
N ALA A 249 1.04 5.16 3.79
CA ALA A 249 0.58 4.42 4.95
C ALA A 249 -0.96 4.46 4.94
N ILE A 250 -1.59 3.28 4.97
CA ILE A 250 -3.03 3.17 5.19
C ILE A 250 -3.22 3.60 6.64
N GLY A 251 -3.41 4.90 6.86
CA GLY A 251 -3.48 5.41 8.22
C GLY A 251 -2.68 6.68 8.51
N SER A 252 -2.84 7.16 9.74
CA SER A 252 -1.85 8.01 10.41
C SER A 252 -0.59 7.18 10.73
N PRO A 253 0.61 7.77 10.83
CA PRO A 253 1.81 7.04 11.26
C PRO A 253 1.64 6.27 12.58
N ALA A 254 0.76 6.76 13.46
CA ALA A 254 0.44 6.10 14.73
C ALA A 254 -0.42 4.83 14.57
N ASP A 255 -1.14 4.67 13.45
CA ASP A 255 -2.17 3.64 13.33
C ASP A 255 -1.60 2.22 13.42
N THR A 256 -0.42 1.98 12.85
CA THR A 256 0.22 0.65 12.91
C THR A 256 0.60 0.28 14.33
N GLY A 257 1.23 1.19 15.07
CA GLY A 257 1.62 0.96 16.46
C GLY A 257 0.40 0.77 17.38
N ILE A 258 -0.63 1.60 17.20
CA ILE A 258 -1.90 1.49 17.95
C ILE A 258 -2.59 0.16 17.61
N SER A 259 -2.70 -0.21 16.34
CA SER A 259 -3.30 -1.49 15.93
C SER A 259 -2.59 -2.69 16.58
N GLN A 260 -1.25 -2.69 16.57
CA GLN A 260 -0.47 -3.76 17.19
C GLN A 260 -0.71 -3.86 18.70
N ALA A 261 -0.66 -2.73 19.42
CA ALA A 261 -0.86 -2.71 20.86
C ALA A 261 -2.28 -3.15 21.25
N LEU A 262 -3.31 -2.64 20.56
CA LEU A 262 -4.70 -2.98 20.85
C LEU A 262 -5.04 -4.42 20.46
N ALA A 263 -4.49 -4.94 19.35
CA ALA A 263 -4.64 -6.35 18.98
C ALA A 263 -3.98 -7.31 19.97
N ALA A 264 -2.84 -6.92 20.54
CA ALA A 264 -2.16 -7.71 21.56
C ALA A 264 -2.93 -7.77 22.90
N TYR A 265 -3.72 -6.73 23.20
CA TYR A 265 -4.55 -6.69 24.40
C TYR A 265 -5.88 -7.43 24.22
N ASP A 266 -6.67 -7.05 23.21
CA ASP A 266 -7.94 -7.71 22.89
C ASP A 266 -8.27 -7.55 21.40
N ALA A 267 -8.19 -8.66 20.67
CA ALA A 267 -8.41 -8.70 19.23
C ALA A 267 -9.90 -8.57 18.84
N ASP A 268 -10.80 -9.07 19.68
CA ASP A 268 -12.19 -9.32 19.32
C ASP A 268 -13.09 -8.09 19.49
N THR A 269 -12.89 -7.32 20.56
CA THR A 269 -13.73 -6.17 20.88
C THR A 269 -13.00 -4.86 20.66
N ILE A 270 -11.83 -4.67 21.28
CA ILE A 270 -11.10 -3.42 21.30
C ILE A 270 -10.42 -3.17 19.95
N HIS A 271 -9.63 -4.12 19.44
CA HIS A 271 -9.00 -3.97 18.13
C HIS A 271 -10.04 -3.88 17.00
N ALA A 272 -11.08 -4.72 17.03
CA ALA A 272 -12.16 -4.63 16.06
C ALA A 272 -12.84 -3.24 16.05
N ARG A 273 -13.02 -2.63 17.23
CA ARG A 273 -13.57 -1.26 17.36
C ARG A 273 -12.65 -0.20 16.78
N TRP A 274 -11.35 -0.34 17.03
CA TRP A 274 -10.32 0.51 16.45
C TRP A 274 -10.32 0.42 14.91
N THR A 275 -10.33 -0.79 14.34
CA THR A 275 -10.39 -0.98 12.88
C THR A 275 -11.64 -0.33 12.27
N GLN A 276 -12.81 -0.50 12.89
CA GLN A 276 -14.04 0.15 12.41
C GLN A 276 -13.94 1.68 12.44
N ALA A 277 -13.22 2.26 13.42
CA ALA A 277 -13.01 3.71 13.53
C ALA A 277 -12.11 4.22 12.40
N LEU A 278 -11.06 3.46 12.06
CA LEU A 278 -10.17 3.74 10.93
C LEU A 278 -10.92 3.71 9.60
N ASP A 279 -11.73 2.67 9.36
CA ASP A 279 -12.47 2.49 8.10
C ASP A 279 -13.45 3.64 7.80
N ARG A 280 -14.01 4.25 8.85
CA ARG A 280 -14.99 5.33 8.76
C ARG A 280 -14.37 6.72 8.77
N ARG A 281 -13.09 6.86 9.11
CA ARG A 281 -12.45 8.15 9.39
C ARG A 281 -12.58 9.17 8.24
N ASP A 282 -12.44 8.69 7.01
CA ASP A 282 -12.50 9.51 5.81
C ASP A 282 -13.91 9.57 5.20
N THR A 283 -14.66 8.47 5.26
CA THR A 283 -15.93 8.27 4.55
C THR A 283 -17.17 8.57 5.39
N ASN A 284 -17.08 8.44 6.71
CA ASN A 284 -18.14 8.71 7.68
C ASN A 284 -17.57 9.35 8.97
N PRO A 285 -17.21 10.64 8.94
CA PRO A 285 -16.57 11.32 10.07
C PRO A 285 -17.35 11.28 11.38
N GLU A 286 -18.69 11.39 11.33
CA GLU A 286 -19.55 11.32 12.52
C GLU A 286 -19.55 9.91 13.15
N GLY A 287 -19.61 8.88 12.30
CA GLY A 287 -19.49 7.48 12.73
C GLY A 287 -18.11 7.18 13.32
N ALA A 288 -17.04 7.69 12.72
CA ALA A 288 -15.67 7.53 13.23
C ALA A 288 -15.47 8.18 14.59
N ILE A 289 -15.99 9.39 14.81
CA ILE A 289 -15.95 10.07 16.11
C ILE A 289 -16.71 9.28 17.18
N THR A 290 -17.88 8.74 16.82
CA THR A 290 -18.67 7.91 17.74
C THR A 290 -17.91 6.66 18.14
N LEU A 291 -17.29 5.97 17.17
CA LEU A 291 -16.45 4.81 17.44
C LEU A 291 -15.20 5.14 18.27
N ALA A 292 -14.55 6.28 18.01
CA ALA A 292 -13.40 6.74 18.80
C ALA A 292 -13.76 6.92 20.28
N ARG A 293 -14.93 7.50 20.59
CA ARG A 293 -15.43 7.56 21.97
C ARG A 293 -15.69 6.16 22.55
N THR A 294 -16.39 5.34 21.77
CA THR A 294 -16.80 3.99 22.21
C THR A 294 -15.58 3.08 22.45
N LEU A 295 -14.49 3.28 21.71
CA LEU A 295 -13.21 2.60 21.93
C LEU A 295 -12.65 2.90 23.34
N LEU A 296 -12.66 4.15 23.78
CA LEU A 296 -12.20 4.50 25.11
C LEU A 296 -13.12 3.98 26.22
N GLU A 297 -14.43 3.99 25.98
CA GLU A 297 -15.40 3.42 26.92
C GLU A 297 -15.12 1.92 27.12
N ASP A 298 -14.92 1.19 26.04
CA ASP A 298 -14.55 -0.24 26.10
C ASP A 298 -13.24 -0.46 26.84
N VAL A 299 -12.17 0.22 26.45
CA VAL A 299 -10.86 0.05 27.10
C VAL A 299 -10.97 0.33 28.60
N CYS A 300 -11.73 1.36 28.99
CA CYS A 300 -11.98 1.64 30.41
C CYS A 300 -12.73 0.49 31.10
N LYS A 301 -13.82 0.01 30.50
CA LYS A 301 -14.63 -1.09 31.05
C LYS A 301 -13.83 -2.39 31.17
N TRP A 302 -13.09 -2.76 30.13
CA TRP A 302 -12.25 -3.95 30.09
C TRP A 302 -11.19 -3.93 31.20
N ILE A 303 -10.44 -2.83 31.32
CA ILE A 303 -9.40 -2.73 32.35
C ILE A 303 -10.00 -2.69 33.76
N ILE A 304 -11.13 -2.00 33.98
CA ILE A 304 -11.81 -1.98 35.29
C ILE A 304 -12.22 -3.40 35.72
N VAL A 305 -12.85 -4.16 34.82
CA VAL A 305 -13.26 -5.54 35.08
C VAL A 305 -12.05 -6.44 35.33
N GLU A 306 -11.00 -6.30 34.54
CA GLU A 306 -9.77 -7.07 34.69
C GLU A 306 -9.02 -6.73 35.99
N ALA A 307 -9.18 -5.51 36.51
CA ALA A 307 -8.69 -5.10 37.81
C ALA A 307 -9.52 -5.63 39.00
N GLY A 308 -10.61 -6.35 38.74
CA GLY A 308 -11.52 -6.87 39.77
C GLY A 308 -12.43 -5.80 40.38
N GLU A 309 -12.61 -4.67 39.70
CA GLU A 309 -13.45 -3.55 40.13
C GLU A 309 -14.75 -3.50 39.30
N GLU A 310 -15.77 -2.81 39.82
CA GLU A 310 -17.06 -2.66 39.16
C GLU A 310 -17.31 -1.25 38.62
N TYR A 311 -18.09 -1.15 37.54
CA TYR A 311 -18.61 0.11 37.00
C TYR A 311 -20.14 0.02 36.87
N GLU A 312 -20.83 1.17 36.83
CA GLU A 312 -22.27 1.18 36.60
C GLU A 312 -22.57 1.27 35.10
N GLU A 313 -23.55 0.52 34.58
CA GLU A 313 -23.87 0.52 33.14
C GLU A 313 -24.25 1.90 32.58
N LYS A 314 -24.68 2.83 33.45
CA LYS A 314 -25.00 4.22 33.10
C LYS A 314 -23.79 5.16 33.12
N ASP A 315 -22.63 4.71 33.59
CA ASP A 315 -21.41 5.52 33.68
C ASP A 315 -20.99 5.93 32.26
N ASP A 316 -20.80 7.24 32.05
CA ASP A 316 -20.29 7.78 30.80
C ASP A 316 -18.75 7.76 30.76
N LEU A 317 -18.17 8.03 29.59
CA LEU A 317 -16.72 8.02 29.40
C LEU A 317 -15.94 8.82 30.48
N PRO A 318 -16.30 10.06 30.83
CA PRO A 318 -15.65 10.78 31.93
C PRO A 318 -15.69 10.03 33.28
N GLN A 319 -16.82 9.44 33.64
CA GLN A 319 -16.97 8.68 34.89
C GLN A 319 -16.12 7.40 34.87
N LEU A 320 -16.17 6.64 33.77
CA LEU A 320 -15.35 5.45 33.56
C LEU A 320 -13.85 5.76 33.64
N TYR A 321 -13.40 6.81 32.95
CA TYR A 321 -12.00 7.23 32.97
C TYR A 321 -11.56 7.67 34.36
N LYS A 322 -12.39 8.42 35.10
CA LYS A 322 -12.05 8.85 36.47
C LYS A 322 -11.89 7.66 37.43
N ARG A 323 -12.71 6.61 37.28
CA ARG A 323 -12.56 5.37 38.05
C ARG A 323 -11.26 4.67 37.67
N LEU A 324 -11.03 4.45 36.37
CA LEU A 324 -9.82 3.80 35.87
C LEU A 324 -8.55 4.57 36.26
N ALA A 325 -8.54 5.89 36.19
CA ALA A 325 -7.40 6.72 36.55
C ALA A 325 -6.98 6.52 38.01
N LYS A 326 -7.92 6.26 38.92
CA LYS A 326 -7.59 5.90 40.31
C LYS A 326 -6.95 4.52 40.41
N ILE A 327 -7.52 3.53 39.73
CA ILE A 327 -6.98 2.16 39.66
C ILE A 327 -5.55 2.19 39.15
N LEU A 328 -5.29 2.97 38.08
CA LEU A 328 -3.99 3.13 37.44
C LEU A 328 -3.09 4.21 38.09
N LYS A 329 -3.47 4.81 39.22
CA LYS A 329 -2.78 5.96 39.88
C LYS A 329 -2.32 7.04 38.88
N LEU A 330 -3.18 7.37 37.94
CA LEU A 330 -3.02 8.42 36.93
C LEU A 330 -3.69 9.72 37.37
N ALA A 331 -4.27 9.79 38.58
CA ALA A 331 -4.85 11.03 39.08
C ALA A 331 -3.73 12.06 39.28
N PRO A 332 -3.88 13.31 38.80
CA PRO A 332 -2.82 14.33 38.93
C PRO A 332 -2.35 14.55 40.38
N ASP A 333 -3.23 14.36 41.36
CA ASP A 333 -2.90 14.54 42.78
C ASP A 333 -1.96 13.46 43.33
N ASP A 334 -1.84 12.31 42.65
CA ASP A 334 -0.95 11.21 43.04
C ASP A 334 0.52 11.44 42.64
N HIS A 335 0.81 12.50 41.87
CA HIS A 335 2.15 12.79 41.34
C HIS A 335 2.73 14.04 42.00
N THR A 336 4.04 14.12 42.24
CA THR A 336 4.68 15.32 42.82
C THR A 336 5.16 16.29 41.76
N GLU A 337 5.59 15.76 40.62
CA GLU A 337 6.15 16.51 39.51
C GLU A 337 5.08 17.32 38.76
N VAL A 338 5.24 18.64 38.77
CA VAL A 338 4.27 19.59 38.16
C VAL A 338 4.00 19.27 36.69
N VAL A 339 5.02 18.85 35.95
CA VAL A 339 4.92 18.52 34.52
C VAL A 339 4.00 17.31 34.30
N PHE A 340 4.14 16.25 35.09
CA PHE A 340 3.28 15.07 34.97
C PHE A 340 1.84 15.36 35.37
N LYS A 341 1.62 16.20 36.40
CA LYS A 341 0.26 16.67 36.73
C LYS A 341 -0.41 17.36 35.54
N GLN A 342 0.31 18.24 34.85
CA GLN A 342 -0.22 19.00 33.73
C GLN A 342 -0.55 18.11 32.53
N ILE A 343 0.32 17.14 32.23
CA ILE A 343 0.09 16.16 31.16
C ILE A 343 -1.14 15.31 31.46
N LEU A 344 -1.22 14.71 32.65
CA LEU A 344 -2.34 13.86 33.05
C LEU A 344 -3.66 14.63 33.13
N GLY A 345 -3.63 15.88 33.61
CA GLY A 345 -4.79 16.77 33.56
C GLY A 345 -5.23 17.11 32.14
N SER A 346 -4.27 17.26 31.21
CA SER A 346 -4.58 17.47 29.78
C SER A 346 -5.19 16.21 29.16
N CYS A 347 -4.69 15.02 29.50
CA CYS A 347 -5.26 13.74 29.09
C CYS A 347 -6.72 13.60 29.56
N GLN A 348 -7.00 13.92 30.82
CA GLN A 348 -8.36 13.94 31.36
C GLN A 348 -9.25 14.91 30.57
N SER A 349 -8.77 16.12 30.30
CA SER A 349 -9.51 17.13 29.52
C SER A 349 -9.85 16.65 28.10
N VAL A 350 -8.93 15.90 27.46
CA VAL A 350 -9.16 15.30 26.14
C VAL A 350 -10.26 14.24 26.20
N VAL A 351 -10.25 13.37 27.21
CA VAL A 351 -11.27 12.33 27.40
C VAL A 351 -12.65 12.95 27.66
N GLU A 352 -12.71 13.99 28.49
CA GLU A 352 -13.94 14.76 28.73
C GLU A 352 -14.47 15.42 27.45
N ALA A 353 -13.58 16.03 26.66
CA ALA A 353 -13.94 16.63 25.39
C ALA A 353 -14.51 15.58 24.40
N LEU A 354 -13.86 14.42 24.26
CA LEU A 354 -14.32 13.31 23.41
C LEU A 354 -15.67 12.75 23.87
N GLY A 355 -15.87 12.59 25.19
CA GLY A 355 -17.15 12.15 25.75
C GLY A 355 -18.31 13.10 25.41
N SER A 356 -18.05 14.41 25.49
CA SER A 356 -19.03 15.46 25.17
C SER A 356 -19.32 15.64 23.68
N LEU A 357 -18.41 15.19 22.81
CA LEU A 357 -18.42 15.48 21.38
C LEU A 357 -19.64 14.87 20.67
N ARG A 358 -20.04 13.65 21.06
CA ARG A 358 -21.27 13.00 20.53
C ARG A 358 -22.51 13.84 20.83
N ASN A 359 -22.67 14.37 22.04
CA ASN A 359 -23.89 15.11 22.42
C ASN A 359 -24.07 16.41 21.62
N LYS A 360 -22.98 16.96 21.07
CA LYS A 360 -22.99 18.16 20.22
C LYS A 360 -23.18 17.84 18.73
N ILE A 361 -22.90 16.61 18.30
CA ILE A 361 -22.93 16.19 16.89
C ILE A 361 -24.15 15.28 16.58
N SER A 362 -24.54 14.44 17.53
CA SER A 362 -25.58 13.42 17.47
C SER A 362 -26.97 13.98 17.76
N ASP A 363 -27.93 13.40 17.07
CA ASP A 363 -29.30 13.86 16.75
C ASP A 363 -30.32 13.98 17.91
N ALA A 364 -29.91 14.27 19.15
CA ALA A 364 -30.84 14.13 20.28
C ALA A 364 -31.88 15.26 20.42
N HIS A 365 -31.67 16.45 19.83
CA HIS A 365 -32.68 17.51 19.80
C HIS A 365 -32.55 18.37 18.54
N SER A 366 -33.60 18.39 17.71
CA SER A 366 -33.74 19.26 16.54
C SER A 366 -33.38 20.72 16.87
N ARG A 367 -32.19 21.17 16.47
CA ARG A 367 -31.76 22.58 16.61
C ARG A 367 -31.25 23.12 15.27
N GLY A 368 -32.20 23.47 14.40
CA GLY A 368 -32.09 24.54 13.40
C GLY A 368 -31.13 24.35 12.20
N PRO A 369 -31.15 25.30 11.24
CA PRO A 369 -30.48 25.20 9.94
C PRO A 369 -28.94 25.40 9.95
N ARG A 370 -28.29 25.51 11.12
CA ARG A 370 -26.83 25.72 11.26
C ARG A 370 -26.15 24.53 11.94
N ARG A 371 -26.22 23.34 11.33
CA ARG A 371 -25.52 22.14 11.82
C ARG A 371 -24.04 22.17 11.38
N VAL A 372 -23.11 22.12 12.33
CA VAL A 372 -21.68 21.92 12.01
C VAL A 372 -21.45 20.43 11.79
N ARG A 373 -21.22 20.03 10.53
CA ARG A 373 -20.84 18.64 10.20
C ARG A 373 -19.34 18.43 10.42
N PRO A 374 -18.91 17.37 11.11
CA PRO A 374 -17.50 17.05 11.22
C PRO A 374 -16.91 16.74 9.84
N ALA A 375 -15.74 17.30 9.54
CA ALA A 375 -14.96 16.94 8.36
C ALA A 375 -14.01 15.78 8.69
N ALA A 376 -13.49 15.10 7.67
CA ALA A 376 -12.53 13.99 7.83
C ALA A 376 -11.35 14.35 8.76
N ARG A 377 -10.81 15.59 8.67
CA ARG A 377 -9.75 16.07 9.57
C ARG A 377 -10.14 16.09 11.05
N HIS A 378 -11.42 16.33 11.38
CA HIS A 378 -11.90 16.32 12.77
C HIS A 378 -12.02 14.88 13.27
N ALA A 379 -12.52 13.97 12.43
CA ALA A 379 -12.53 12.54 12.73
C ALA A 379 -11.12 11.98 12.90
N GLN A 380 -10.18 12.38 12.03
CA GLN A 380 -8.77 12.01 12.14
C GLN A 380 -8.19 12.39 13.50
N LEU A 381 -8.40 13.63 13.95
CA LEU A 381 -7.91 14.06 15.26
C LEU A 381 -8.55 13.25 16.39
N ALA A 382 -9.86 13.06 16.36
CA ALA A 382 -10.58 12.33 17.41
C ALA A 382 -10.15 10.85 17.50
N VAL A 383 -10.04 10.18 16.36
CA VAL A 383 -9.59 8.77 16.26
C VAL A 383 -8.15 8.65 16.76
N ASN A 384 -7.25 9.54 16.35
CA ASN A 384 -5.86 9.50 16.80
C ASN A 384 -5.70 9.76 18.31
N LEU A 385 -6.42 10.75 18.86
CA LEU A 385 -6.40 11.03 20.30
C LEU A 385 -6.94 9.84 21.11
N SER A 386 -8.02 9.23 20.63
CA SER A 386 -8.60 8.02 21.24
C SER A 386 -7.63 6.84 21.18
N GLY A 387 -7.06 6.54 20.01
CA GLY A 387 -6.13 5.42 19.85
C GLY A 387 -4.85 5.58 20.69
N ALA A 388 -4.29 6.79 20.74
CA ALA A 388 -3.13 7.08 21.59
C ALA A 388 -3.44 6.92 23.08
N MET A 389 -4.60 7.42 23.53
CA MET A 389 -5.04 7.28 24.92
C MET A 389 -5.33 5.82 25.29
N ALA A 390 -6.02 5.08 24.41
CA ALA A 390 -6.31 3.67 24.59
C ALA A 390 -5.01 2.85 24.74
N THR A 391 -4.04 3.10 23.85
CA THR A 391 -2.73 2.44 23.89
C THR A 391 -2.00 2.75 25.21
N PHE A 392 -1.95 4.02 25.62
CA PHE A 392 -1.34 4.42 26.88
C PHE A 392 -1.99 3.73 28.10
N LEU A 393 -3.32 3.66 28.15
CA LEU A 393 -4.04 3.00 29.25
C LEU A 393 -3.75 1.50 29.31
N VAL A 394 -3.77 0.83 28.15
CA VAL A 394 -3.44 -0.60 28.01
C VAL A 394 -1.99 -0.88 28.42
N ASP A 395 -1.04 -0.11 27.92
CA ASP A 395 0.39 -0.28 28.25
C ASP A 395 0.65 -0.05 29.74
N THR A 396 0.01 0.98 30.32
CA THR A 396 0.09 1.27 31.76
C THR A 396 -0.47 0.10 32.58
N TRP A 397 -1.58 -0.49 32.14
CA TRP A 397 -2.17 -1.63 32.81
C TRP A 397 -1.29 -2.87 32.73
N ASN A 398 -0.79 -3.20 31.54
CA ASN A 398 0.12 -4.33 31.33
C ASN A 398 1.39 -4.23 32.18
N ALA A 399 1.99 -3.02 32.27
CA ALA A 399 3.13 -2.76 33.13
C ALA A 399 2.81 -2.98 34.62
N ARG A 400 1.60 -2.64 35.06
CA ARG A 400 1.19 -2.89 36.45
C ARG A 400 0.94 -4.36 36.75
N LYS A 401 0.39 -5.10 35.80
CA LYS A 401 0.21 -6.54 35.95
C LYS A 401 1.55 -7.27 36.07
N SER A 402 2.59 -6.80 35.40
CA SER A 402 3.94 -7.37 35.52
C SER A 402 4.65 -6.96 36.81
N GLU A 403 4.28 -5.82 37.42
CA GLU A 403 4.81 -5.35 38.71
C GLU A 403 4.14 -6.00 39.94
N GLN A 404 2.92 -6.54 39.83
CA GLN A 404 2.27 -7.27 40.91
C GLN A 404 2.87 -8.69 41.03
N PRO A 405 3.55 -9.04 42.14
CA PRO A 405 4.04 -10.40 42.33
C PRO A 405 2.86 -11.36 42.50
N ALA A 406 3.04 -12.61 42.05
CA ALA A 406 2.11 -13.73 42.21
C ALA A 406 1.91 -14.17 43.68
N SER A 407 1.56 -13.24 44.58
CA SER A 407 1.42 -13.48 46.02
C SER A 407 0.07 -12.99 46.54
N SER A 408 -1.01 -13.63 46.09
CA SER A 408 -2.29 -13.66 46.81
C SER A 408 -3.24 -14.70 46.22
N ILE A 409 -2.76 -15.95 46.14
CA ILE A 409 -3.62 -17.12 46.25
C ILE A 409 -3.23 -17.79 47.57
N VAL A 410 -4.04 -17.53 48.61
CA VAL A 410 -4.12 -18.35 49.82
C VAL A 410 -5.44 -19.08 49.78
#